data_AF-A0A0Q6QU78-F1
#
_entry.id   AF-A0A0Q6QU78-F1
#
_cell.length_a   1.000
_cell.length_b   1.000
_cell.length_c   1.000
_cell.angle_alpha   90.00
_cell.angle_beta   90.00
_cell.angle_gamma   90.00
#
_symmetry.space_group_name_H-M   'P 1'
#
loop_
_entity.id
_entity.type
_entity.pdbx_description
1 polymer ?
#
loop_
_entity_poly.entity_id
_entity_poly.type
_entity_poly.pdbx_seq_one_letter_code
_entity_poly.pdbx_strand_id
1 'polypeptide(L)'
;MCSALESLFSTDTSELTHRLSERVAMFLGGDGEAMEKSYQMMKKCYAVRSQITHGSHIKDSVAEQIPDMSFDMMVMLREIALKIIDSPELSKLFDGDNDGIEAYFRRLLFGIART
;
A
#
# COMPACT_ATOMS: atom_id res chain seq x y z
N MET A 1 -9.65 -4.96 0.10
CA MET A 1 -8.51 -4.29 0.74
C MET A 1 -7.48 -3.84 -0.28
N CYS A 2 -6.90 -4.73 -1.12
CA CYS A 2 -5.99 -4.32 -2.21
C CYS A 2 -6.60 -3.23 -3.10
N SER A 3 -7.84 -3.40 -3.55
CA SER A 3 -8.52 -2.39 -4.38
C SER A 3 -8.68 -1.02 -3.69
N ALA A 4 -8.83 -0.99 -2.36
CA ALA A 4 -8.93 0.27 -1.63
C ALA A 4 -7.57 1.00 -1.59
N LEU A 5 -6.48 0.26 -1.33
CA LEU A 5 -5.12 0.81 -1.39
C LEU A 5 -4.74 1.21 -2.82
N GLU A 6 -5.18 0.45 -3.83
CA GLU A 6 -5.02 0.83 -5.23
C GLU A 6 -5.75 2.13 -5.54
N SER A 7 -6.99 2.30 -5.09
CA SER A 7 -7.73 3.57 -5.29
C SER A 7 -7.06 4.77 -4.62
N LEU A 8 -6.39 4.57 -3.48
CA LEU A 8 -5.69 5.65 -2.78
C LEU A 8 -4.33 5.96 -3.41
N PHE A 9 -3.56 4.93 -3.76
CA PHE A 9 -2.14 5.07 -4.06
C PHE A 9 -1.76 4.75 -5.48
N SER A 10 -2.65 4.25 -6.35
CA SER A 10 -2.30 3.96 -7.75
C SER A 10 -2.65 5.14 -8.64
N THR A 11 -1.61 5.78 -9.20
CA THR A 11 -1.73 6.87 -10.17
C THR A 11 -1.53 6.42 -11.61
N ASP A 12 -1.08 5.17 -11.82
CA ASP A 12 -0.86 4.52 -13.11
C ASP A 12 -0.98 2.99 -12.96
N THR A 13 -1.07 2.29 -14.09
CA THR A 13 -1.14 0.84 -14.26
C THR A 13 0.22 0.16 -14.38
N SER A 14 1.29 0.93 -14.66
CA SER A 14 2.65 0.42 -14.76
C SER A 14 3.21 0.00 -13.39
N GLU A 15 3.84 -1.17 -13.33
CA GLU A 15 4.54 -1.69 -12.14
C GLU A 15 3.69 -1.68 -10.84
N LEU A 16 2.38 -1.89 -10.98
CA LEU A 16 1.38 -1.71 -9.92
C LEU A 16 1.76 -2.38 -8.59
N THR A 17 2.24 -3.63 -8.62
CA THR A 17 2.67 -4.33 -7.41
C THR A 17 3.84 -3.64 -6.71
N HIS A 18 4.85 -3.20 -7.46
CA HIS A 18 6.02 -2.54 -6.91
C HIS A 18 5.63 -1.19 -6.31
N ARG A 19 4.97 -0.34 -7.11
CA ARG A 19 4.59 1.02 -6.71
C ARG A 19 3.63 1.01 -5.53
N LEU A 20 2.64 0.12 -5.52
CA LEU A 20 1.72 0.02 -4.39
C LEU A 20 2.44 -0.41 -3.11
N SER A 21 3.35 -1.39 -3.20
CA SER A 21 4.11 -1.88 -2.04
C SER A 21 5.05 -0.80 -1.49
N GLU A 22 5.72 -0.06 -2.38
CA GLU A 22 6.57 1.08 -2.04
C GLU A 22 5.77 2.18 -1.35
N ARG A 23 4.64 2.59 -1.92
CA ARG A 23 3.80 3.67 -1.38
C ARG A 23 3.20 3.31 -0.03
N VAL A 24 2.72 2.08 0.15
CA VAL A 24 2.25 1.60 1.46
C VAL A 24 3.36 1.66 2.49
N ALA A 25 4.55 1.15 2.18
CA ALA A 25 5.69 1.17 3.09
C ALA A 25 6.13 2.60 3.44
N MET A 26 6.25 3.48 2.45
CA MET A 26 6.63 4.87 2.64
C MET A 26 5.59 5.66 3.42
N PHE A 27 4.29 5.41 3.21
CA PHE A 27 3.22 6.13 3.89
C PHE A 27 3.06 5.71 5.36
N LEU A 28 3.21 4.42 5.64
CA LEU A 28 3.24 3.92 7.02
C LEU A 28 4.49 4.44 7.76
N GLY A 29 5.60 4.58 7.04
CA GLY A 29 6.85 5.10 7.60
C GLY A 29 7.49 4.09 8.56
N GLY A 30 8.23 4.62 9.54
CA GLY A 30 9.03 3.82 10.47
C GLY A 30 10.51 3.80 10.12
N ASP A 31 11.27 2.88 10.71
CA ASP A 31 12.64 2.63 10.30
C ASP A 31 12.71 1.78 9.02
N GLY A 32 13.91 1.62 8.47
CA GLY A 32 14.10 0.87 7.23
C GLY A 32 13.63 -0.59 7.31
N GLU A 33 13.66 -1.20 8.49
CA GLU A 33 13.21 -2.58 8.70
C GLU A 33 11.67 -2.66 8.70
N ALA A 34 10.99 -1.73 9.39
CA ALA A 34 9.53 -1.62 9.39
C ALA A 34 8.98 -1.33 7.98
N MET A 35 9.66 -0.46 7.23
CA MET A 35 9.31 -0.15 5.84
C MET A 35 9.50 -1.38 4.94
N GLU A 36 10.63 -2.07 5.03
CA GLU A 36 10.88 -3.30 4.25
C GLU A 36 9.86 -4.40 4.57
N LYS A 37 9.52 -4.57 5.85
CA LYS A 37 8.48 -5.53 6.26
C LYS A 37 7.13 -5.20 5.64
N SER A 38 6.72 -3.93 5.67
CA SER A 38 5.47 -3.47 5.07
C SER A 38 5.45 -3.67 3.55
N TYR A 39 6.57 -3.37 2.89
CA TYR A 39 6.75 -3.59 1.45
C TYR A 39 6.56 -5.08 1.10
N GLN A 40 7.26 -5.98 1.79
CA GLN A 40 7.18 -7.42 1.52
C GLN A 40 5.78 -7.97 1.82
N MET A 41 5.14 -7.50 2.90
CA MET A 41 3.76 -7.88 3.21
C MET A 41 2.81 -7.47 2.09
N MET A 42 2.85 -6.20 1.66
CA MET A 42 1.97 -5.71 0.60
C MET A 42 2.21 -6.47 -0.72
N LYS A 43 3.47 -6.75 -1.06
CA LYS A 43 3.83 -7.53 -2.25
C LYS A 43 3.23 -8.94 -2.22
N LYS A 44 3.28 -9.62 -1.06
CA LYS A 44 2.65 -10.94 -0.87
C LYS A 44 1.13 -10.87 -1.01
N CYS A 45 0.48 -9.91 -0.35
CA CYS A 45 -0.97 -9.72 -0.43
C CYS A 45 -1.43 -9.46 -1.87
N TYR A 46 -0.69 -8.64 -2.60
CA TYR A 46 -1.00 -8.34 -4.00
C TYR A 46 -0.83 -9.57 -4.90
N ALA A 47 0.22 -10.36 -4.69
CA ALA A 47 0.45 -11.60 -5.44
C ALA A 47 -0.71 -12.59 -5.26
N VAL A 48 -1.19 -12.79 -4.02
CA VAL A 48 -2.36 -13.64 -3.74
C VAL A 48 -3.61 -13.08 -4.44
N ARG A 49 -3.89 -11.78 -4.32
CA ARG A 49 -5.02 -11.14 -5.00
C ARG A 49 -4.97 -11.32 -6.52
N SER A 50 -3.79 -11.17 -7.12
CA SER A 50 -3.59 -11.35 -8.55
C SER A 50 -3.87 -12.79 -8.98
N GLN A 51 -3.33 -13.77 -8.24
CA GLN A 51 -3.59 -15.19 -8.48
C GLN A 51 -5.10 -15.52 -8.42
N ILE A 52 -5.80 -15.03 -7.40
CA ILE A 52 -7.26 -15.23 -7.26
C ILE A 52 -8.01 -14.61 -8.43
N THR A 53 -7.71 -13.37 -8.78
CA THR A 53 -8.42 -12.62 -9.84
C THR A 53 -8.25 -13.28 -11.21
N HIS A 54 -7.08 -13.88 -11.47
CA HIS A 54 -6.78 -14.57 -12.72
C HIS A 54 -7.05 -16.08 -12.66
N GLY A 55 -7.69 -16.58 -11.61
CA GLY A 55 -8.05 -18.00 -11.47
C GLY A 55 -6.84 -18.96 -11.39
N SER A 56 -5.69 -18.46 -10.92
CA SER A 56 -4.47 -19.25 -10.74
C SER A 56 -4.53 -20.09 -9.46
N HIS A 57 -3.82 -21.23 -9.46
CA HIS A 57 -3.75 -22.10 -8.29
C HIS A 57 -2.88 -21.48 -7.18
N ILE A 58 -3.43 -21.41 -5.96
CA ILE A 58 -2.70 -21.05 -4.74
C ILE A 58 -2.13 -22.31 -4.10
N LYS A 59 -0.86 -22.29 -3.71
CA LYS A 59 -0.21 -23.37 -2.96
C LYS A 59 -0.76 -23.42 -1.54
N ASP A 60 -0.92 -24.61 -0.96
CA ASP A 60 -1.44 -24.79 0.40
C ASP A 60 -0.65 -23.99 1.45
N SER A 61 0.68 -23.96 1.33
CA SER A 61 1.54 -23.19 2.23
C SER A 61 1.30 -21.67 2.19
N VAL A 62 0.79 -21.14 1.08
CA VAL A 62 0.36 -19.73 0.97
C VAL A 62 -1.06 -19.58 1.49
N ALA A 63 -1.94 -20.54 1.19
CA ALA A 63 -3.32 -20.53 1.66
C ALA A 63 -3.42 -20.49 3.19
N GLU A 64 -2.55 -21.23 3.89
CA GLU A 64 -2.45 -21.22 5.35
C GLU A 64 -2.09 -19.85 5.94
N GLN A 65 -1.38 -19.00 5.17
CA GLN A 65 -0.99 -17.65 5.60
C GLN A 65 -2.03 -16.57 5.28
N ILE A 66 -3.05 -16.88 4.47
CA ILE A 66 -4.07 -15.91 4.03
C ILE A 66 -4.79 -15.24 5.22
N PRO A 67 -5.19 -15.96 6.29
CA PRO A 67 -5.83 -15.32 7.44
C PRO A 67 -4.97 -14.23 8.07
N ASP A 68 -3.69 -14.51 8.32
CA ASP A 68 -2.74 -13.56 8.92
C ASP A 68 -2.48 -12.38 7.96
N MET A 69 -2.25 -12.66 6.68
CA MET A 69 -2.08 -11.64 5.65
C MET A 69 -3.30 -10.70 5.55
N SER A 70 -4.51 -11.26 5.67
CA SER A 70 -5.76 -10.50 5.66
C SER A 70 -5.87 -9.61 6.89
N PHE A 71 -5.51 -10.11 8.07
CA PHE A 71 -5.50 -9.33 9.30
C PHE A 71 -4.49 -8.18 9.21
N ASP A 72 -3.26 -8.46 8.81
CA ASP A 72 -2.21 -7.45 8.67
C ASP A 72 -2.57 -6.38 7.64
N MET A 73 -3.19 -6.76 6.52
CA MET A 73 -3.66 -5.81 5.52
C MET A 73 -4.80 -4.93 6.04
N MET A 74 -5.68 -5.46 6.90
CA MET A 74 -6.71 -4.67 7.56
C MET A 74 -6.10 -3.64 8.54
N VAL A 75 -5.08 -4.04 9.30
CA VAL A 75 -4.35 -3.14 10.21
C VAL A 75 -3.68 -2.01 9.43
N MET A 76 -2.94 -2.33 8.36
CA MET A 76 -2.29 -1.34 7.51
C MET A 76 -3.30 -0.36 6.89
N LEU A 77 -4.40 -0.87 6.32
CA LEU A 77 -5.43 -0.03 5.72
C LEU A 77 -6.09 0.90 6.74
N ARG A 78 -6.35 0.39 7.96
CA ARG A 78 -6.92 1.21 9.04
C ARG A 78 -5.98 2.33 9.44
N GLU A 79 -4.69 2.03 9.62
CA GLU A 79 -3.70 3.05 9.97
C GLU A 79 -3.58 4.12 8.88
N ILE A 80 -3.51 3.71 7.61
CA ILE A 80 -3.47 4.60 6.46
C ILE A 80 -4.71 5.50 6.44
N ALA A 81 -5.90 4.92 6.56
CA ALA A 81 -7.15 5.67 6.51
C ALA A 81 -7.23 6.69 7.66
N LEU A 82 -6.84 6.31 8.88
CA LEU A 82 -6.82 7.22 10.03
C LEU A 82 -5.81 8.34 9.83
N LYS A 83 -4.59 8.05 9.36
CA LYS A 83 -3.58 9.08 9.02
C LYS A 83 -4.11 10.10 8.02
N ILE A 84 -4.83 9.65 6.99
CA ILE A 84 -5.42 10.55 5.99
C ILE A 84 -6.53 11.41 6.60
N ILE A 85 -7.46 10.80 7.34
CA ILE A 85 -8.63 11.48 7.91
C ILE A 85 -8.22 12.47 9.00
N ASP A 86 -7.23 12.13 9.82
CA ASP A 86 -6.79 12.96 10.95
C ASP A 86 -5.89 14.13 10.52
N SER A 87 -5.43 14.17 9.26
CA SER A 87 -4.67 15.29 8.70
C SER A 87 -5.47 16.02 7.62
N PRO A 88 -5.87 17.29 7.86
CA PRO A 88 -6.51 18.11 6.83
C PRO A 88 -5.66 18.27 5.57
N GLU A 89 -4.33 18.29 5.70
CA GLU A 89 -3.39 18.38 4.58
C GLU A 89 -3.40 17.11 3.73
N LEU A 90 -3.39 15.93 4.35
CA LEU A 90 -3.46 14.65 3.64
C LEU A 90 -4.85 14.43 3.03
N SER A 91 -5.91 14.75 3.77
CA SER A 91 -7.28 14.71 3.23
C SER A 91 -7.39 15.55 1.96
N LYS A 92 -6.92 16.81 2.00
CA LYS A 92 -6.90 17.68 0.81
C LYS A 92 -6.03 17.14 -0.33
N LEU A 93 -4.92 16.48 -0.03
CA LEU A 93 -4.06 15.86 -1.03
C LEU A 93 -4.78 14.71 -1.75
N PHE A 94 -5.42 13.81 -1.01
CA PHE A 94 -6.10 12.63 -1.56
C PHE A 94 -7.47 12.96 -2.19
N ASP A 95 -8.08 14.11 -1.86
CA ASP A 95 -9.22 14.68 -2.58
C ASP A 95 -8.81 15.42 -3.87
N GLY A 96 -7.50 15.58 -4.11
CA GLY A 96 -6.92 16.26 -5.26
C GLY A 96 -6.80 15.38 -6.51
N ASP A 97 -5.79 15.67 -7.33
CA ASP A 97 -5.49 14.91 -8.54
C ASP A 97 -4.32 13.94 -8.36
N ASN A 98 -4.16 13.04 -9.34
CA ASN A 98 -3.09 12.06 -9.36
C ASN A 98 -1.70 12.71 -9.40
N ASP A 99 -1.56 13.90 -9.98
CA ASP A 99 -0.27 14.61 -10.07
C ASP A 99 0.20 15.07 -8.68
N GLY A 100 -0.71 15.54 -7.83
CA GLY A 100 -0.44 15.85 -6.44
C GLY A 100 0.03 14.65 -5.64
N ILE A 101 -0.68 13.52 -5.76
CA ILE A 101 -0.34 12.25 -5.09
C ILE A 101 1.03 11.75 -5.56
N GLU A 102 1.31 11.81 -6.86
CA GLU A 102 2.62 11.43 -7.42
C GLU A 102 3.75 12.30 -6.86
N ALA A 103 3.54 13.61 -6.82
CA ALA A 103 4.52 14.54 -6.29
C ALA A 103 4.80 14.30 -4.79
N TYR A 104 3.76 13.98 -4.01
CA TYR A 104 3.90 13.64 -2.60
C TYR A 104 4.77 12.41 -2.40
N PHE A 105 4.45 11.29 -3.05
CA PHE A 105 5.24 10.06 -2.92
C PHE A 105 6.66 10.19 -3.45
N ARG A 106 6.86 10.94 -4.54
CA ARG A 106 8.21 11.25 -5.03
C ARG A 106 9.02 12.03 -3.99
N ARG A 107 8.41 12.96 -3.26
CA ARG A 107 9.08 13.71 -2.19
C ARG A 107 9.38 12.84 -0.97
N LEU A 108 8.52 11.87 -0.65
CA LEU A 108 8.81 10.87 0.38
C LEU A 108 10.02 9.99 0.00
N LEU A 109 10.07 9.51 -1.24
CA LEU A 109 11.17 8.68 -1.77
C LEU A 109 12.54 9.35 -1.60
N PHE A 110 12.63 10.66 -1.81
CA PHE A 110 13.87 11.43 -1.66
C PHE A 110 14.05 12.06 -0.26
N GLY A 111 13.22 11.73 0.72
CA GLY A 111 13.32 12.25 2.09
C GLY A 111 13.06 13.76 2.23
N ILE A 112 12.38 14.36 1.24
CA ILE A 112 12.05 15.80 1.21
C ILE A 112 10.75 16.07 1.99
N ALA A 113 9.84 15.09 2.03
CA ALA A 113 8.62 15.12 2.82
C ALA A 113 8.74 14.17 4.03
N ARG A 114 7.97 14.44 5.08
CA ARG A 114 7.81 13.54 6.23
C ARG A 114 6.38 12.98 6.22
N THR A 115 6.26 11.73 6.65
CA THR A 115 4.99 11.05 6.96
C THR A 115 4.35 11.62 8.21
#